data_AF-A0A7V0SSL6-F1
#
_entry.id   AF-A0A7V0SSL6-F1
#
_cell.length_a   1.000
_cell.length_b   1.000
_cell.length_c   1.000
_cell.angle_alpha   90.00
_cell.angle_beta   90.00
_cell.angle_gamma   90.00
#
_symmetry.space_group_name_H-M   'P 1'
#
loop_
_entity.id
_entity.type
_entity.pdbx_description
1 polymer ?
#
loop_
_entity_poly.entity_id
_entity_poly.type
_entity_poly.pdbx_seq_one_letter_code
_entity_poly.pdbx_strand_id
1 'polypeptide(L)' 'MEKKMKKKEKIEKLLRHYQKKEKEKCVICGKETEYLRSTPINKRKYYVEGCGQVCTDCGNEMGIE' A
#
# COMPACT_ATOMS: atom_id res chain seq x y z
N MET A 1 -5.34 -25.91 27.33
CA MET A 1 -5.95 -24.59 27.03
C MET A 1 -4.91 -23.58 26.51
N GLU A 2 -3.74 -23.45 27.13
CA GLU A 2 -2.70 -22.46 26.77
C GLU A 2 -2.26 -22.47 25.29
N LYS A 3 -2.11 -23.65 24.66
CA LYS A 3 -1.70 -23.76 23.25
C LYS A 3 -2.71 -23.10 22.29
N LYS A 4 -4.01 -23.12 22.61
CA LYS A 4 -5.05 -22.43 21.82
C LYS A 4 -4.96 -20.91 22.00
N MET A 5 -4.62 -20.45 23.21
CA MET A 5 -4.47 -19.03 23.54
C MET A 5 -3.29 -18.39 22.79
N LYS A 6 -2.13 -19.06 22.80
CA LYS A 6 -0.93 -18.62 22.05
C LYS A 6 -1.16 -18.55 20.53
N LYS A 7 -1.99 -19.43 19.97
CA LYS A 7 -2.37 -19.41 18.55
C LYS A 7 -3.24 -18.20 18.20
N LYS A 8 -4.18 -17.83 19.08
CA LYS A 8 -5.07 -16.67 18.90
C LYS A 8 -4.28 -15.36 18.88
N GLU A 9 -3.37 -15.15 19.83
CA GLU A 9 -2.54 -13.94 19.89
C GLU A 9 -1.64 -13.79 18.65
N LYS A 10 -1.06 -14.89 18.16
CA LYS A 10 -0.24 -14.87 16.93
C LYS A 10 -1.05 -14.42 15.72
N ILE A 11 -2.28 -14.93 15.57
CA ILE A 11 -3.19 -14.55 14.48
C ILE A 11 -3.57 -13.07 14.59
N GLU A 12 -3.95 -12.59 15.77
CA GLU A 12 -4.29 -11.18 15.98
C GLU A 12 -3.11 -10.24 15.67
N LYS A 13 -1.89 -10.64 16.03
CA LYS A 13 -0.68 -9.85 15.74
C LYS A 13 -0.40 -9.77 14.23
N LEU A 14 -0.60 -10.87 13.51
CA LEU A 14 -0.49 -10.92 12.04
C LEU A 14 -1.57 -10.07 11.36
N LEU A 15 -2.82 -10.16 11.84
CA LEU A 15 -3.94 -9.36 11.30
C LEU A 15 -3.68 -7.87 11.48
N ARG A 16 -3.15 -7.43 12.61
CA ARG A 16 -2.77 -6.02 12.83
C ARG A 16 -1.70 -5.53 11.86
N HIS A 17 -0.70 -6.36 11.58
CA HIS A 17 0.35 -6.02 10.61
C HIS A 17 -0.21 -5.91 9.19
N TYR A 18 -1.09 -6.84 8.80
CA TYR A 18 -1.74 -6.82 7.49
C TYR A 18 -2.71 -5.65 7.31
N GLN A 19 -3.36 -5.21 8.39
CA GLN A 19 -4.27 -4.06 8.37
C GLN A 19 -3.56 -2.71 8.45
N LYS A 20 -2.22 -2.65 8.50
CA LYS A 20 -1.49 -1.39 8.57
C LYS A 20 -1.77 -0.59 7.28
N LYS A 21 -2.54 0.48 7.42
CA LYS A 21 -2.94 1.38 6.32
C LYS A 21 -1.79 2.31 5.95
N GLU A 22 -0.67 1.75 5.49
CA GLU A 22 0.44 2.54 4.98
C GLU A 22 0.12 3.01 3.56
N LYS A 23 0.17 4.32 3.34
CA LYS A 23 0.03 4.90 2.00
C LYS A 23 1.29 4.69 1.18
N GLU A 24 1.10 4.54 -0.13
CA GLU A 24 2.17 4.65 -1.10
C GLU A 24 2.71 6.08 -1.16
N LYS A 25 3.95 6.22 -1.61
CA LYS A 25 4.58 7.52 -1.85
C LYS A 25 4.87 7.65 -3.34
N CYS A 26 4.67 8.86 -3.85
CA CYS A 26 5.00 9.20 -5.22
C CYS A 26 6.51 9.00 -5.44
N VAL A 27 6.88 8.23 -6.46
CA VAL A 27 8.30 8.00 -6.80
C VAL A 27 8.99 9.25 -7.35
N ILE A 28 8.23 10.24 -7.80
CA ILE A 28 8.76 11.50 -8.34
C ILE A 28 8.98 12.53 -7.23
N CYS A 29 7.94 12.83 -6.45
CA CYS A 29 7.96 13.92 -5.47
C CYS A 29 7.89 13.48 -4.00
N GLY A 30 7.79 12.18 -3.73
CA GLY A 30 7.81 11.62 -2.37
C GLY A 30 6.54 11.81 -1.53
N LYS A 31 5.55 12.60 -1.99
CA LYS A 31 4.29 12.79 -1.26
C LYS A 31 3.45 11.54 -1.22
N GLU A 32 2.60 11.41 -0.20
CA GLU A 32 1.65 10.31 -0.11
C GLU A 32 0.65 10.34 -1.27
N THR A 33 0.30 9.16 -1.77
CA THR A 33 -0.76 9.01 -2.77
C THR A 33 -2.08 8.60 -2.09
N GLU A 34 -3.14 8.47 -2.87
CA GLU A 34 -4.43 7.97 -2.38
C GLU A 34 -4.42 6.47 -2.09
N TYR A 35 -3.44 5.73 -2.63
CA TYR A 35 -3.40 4.28 -2.56
C TYR A 35 -2.63 3.78 -1.34
N LEU A 36 -3.14 2.72 -0.73
CA LEU A 36 -2.42 1.97 0.29
C LEU A 36 -1.43 1.01 -0.38
N ARG A 37 -0.34 0.67 0.33
CA ARG A 37 0.58 -0.40 -0.09
C ARG A 37 -0.13 -1.74 -0.28
N SER A 38 -1.22 -1.96 0.44
CA SER A 38 -2.06 -3.16 0.33
C SER A 38 -3.10 -3.10 -0.80
N THR A 39 -3.32 -1.93 -1.43
CA THR A 39 -4.22 -1.83 -2.58
C THR A 39 -3.63 -2.62 -3.76
N PRO A 40 -4.35 -3.53 -4.42
CA PRO A 40 -3.83 -4.24 -5.59
C PRO A 40 -3.37 -3.30 -6.71
N ILE A 41 -2.23 -3.58 -7.35
CA ILE A 41 -1.61 -2.71 -8.37
C ILE A 41 -2.58 -2.41 -9.54
N ASN A 42 -3.31 -3.42 -10.01
CA ASN A 42 -4.29 -3.28 -11.09
C ASN A 42 -5.49 -2.37 -10.76
N LYS A 43 -5.60 -1.89 -9.51
CA LYS A 43 -6.62 -0.93 -9.07
C LYS A 43 -6.05 0.47 -8.83
N ARG A 44 -4.76 0.68 -9.09
CA ARG A 44 -4.08 1.96 -8.87
C ARG A 44 -3.93 2.67 -10.20
N LYS A 45 -4.42 3.91 -10.29
CA LYS A 45 -4.06 4.79 -11.40
C LYS A 45 -2.61 5.25 -11.26
N TYR A 46 -1.97 5.56 -12.38
CA TYR A 46 -0.62 6.13 -12.39
C TYR A 46 0.44 5.24 -11.72
N TYR A 47 0.20 3.93 -11.62
CA TYR A 47 1.24 2.99 -11.21
C TYR A 47 2.05 2.61 -12.44
N VAL A 48 3.34 2.87 -12.40
CA VAL A 48 4.25 2.54 -13.49
C VAL A 48 4.96 1.24 -13.14
N GLU A 49 4.76 0.20 -13.96
CA GLU A 49 5.39 -1.10 -13.75
C GLU A 49 6.92 -0.98 -13.71
N GLY A 50 7.54 -1.61 -12.70
CA GLY A 50 8.98 -1.53 -12.45
C GLY A 50 9.45 -0.23 -11.75
N CYS A 51 8.69 0.86 -11.84
CA CYS A 51 9.06 2.15 -11.23
C CYS A 51 8.37 2.39 -9.89
N GLY A 52 7.07 2.10 -9.79
CA GLY A 52 6.25 2.27 -8.59
C GLY A 52 5.10 3.27 -8.77
N GLN A 53 4.56 3.74 -7.64
CA GLN A 53 3.37 4.58 -7.62
C GLN A 53 3.70 6.05 -7.90
N VAL A 54 2.96 6.69 -8.81
CA VAL A 54 2.98 8.14 -9.02
C VAL A 54 1.70 8.75 -8.44
N CYS A 55 1.79 9.96 -7.87
CA CYS A 55 0.59 10.70 -7.44
C CYS A 55 -0.13 11.32 -8.64
N THR A 56 -1.40 11.67 -8.47
CA THR A 56 -2.24 12.31 -9.50
C THR A 56 -1.59 13.54 -10.14
N ASP A 57 -1.03 14.46 -9.34
CA ASP A 57 -0.46 15.70 -9.90
C ASP A 57 0.73 15.45 -10.83
N CYS A 58 1.73 14.66 -10.38
CA CYS A 58 2.88 14.30 -11.22
C CYS A 58 2.48 13.38 -12.39
N GLY A 59 1.47 12.52 -12.20
CA GLY A 59 0.94 11.67 -13.27
C GLY A 59 0.35 12.52 -14.40
N ASN A 60 -0.47 13.51 -14.06
CA ASN A 60 -1.05 14.43 -15.02
C ASN A 60 0.01 15.30 -15.72
N GLU A 61 1.00 15.80 -14.99
CA GLU A 61 2.09 16.61 -15.55
C GLU A 61 2.95 15.80 -16.56
N MET A 62 3.17 14.52 -16.27
CA MET A 62 3.99 13.62 -17.09
C MET A 62 3.20 12.87 -18.18
N GLY A 63 1.87 13.05 -18.24
CA GLY A 63 1.01 12.34 -19.19
C GLY A 63 0.91 10.84 -18.94
N ILE A 64 0.97 10.41 -17.68
CA ILE A 64 0.75 9.01 -17.28
C ILE A 64 -0.77 8.79 -17.13
N GLU A 65 -1.30 7.67 -17.63
CA GLU A 65 -2.71 7.30 -17.55
C GLU A 65 -2.96 6.10 -16.62
#